data_AF-A0A8J5W2B9-F1
#
_entry.id   AF-A0A8J5W2B9-F1
#
_cell.length_a   1.000
_cell.length_b   1.000
_cell.length_c   1.000
_cell.angle_alpha   90.00
_cell.angle_beta   90.00
_cell.angle_gamma   90.00
#
_symmetry.space_group_name_H-M   'P 1'
#
loop_
_entity.id
_entity.type
_entity.pdbx_description
1 polymer ?
#
loop_
_entity_poly.entity_id
_entity_poly.type
_entity_poly.pdbx_seq_one_letter_code
_entity_poly.pdbx_strand_id
1 'polypeptide(L)'
;MQHYGIANIAYHSSMDFSSFFLSQNDTYLHDFSSLDMVAPYNCIGSITMSSVPAGEANIQTRNANDDRKKRRLVSNRESTRRSRVRKQRRLDELSSRVSELRATNQRLLVELNHMISEHSRIVRENSQLREEASDLQRKLSEMEVEEAEVAAPTLLQSDTVAAGKIDL
;
A
#
# COMPACT_ATOMS: atom_id res chain seq x y z
N MET A 1 -12.38 37.08 -13.36
CA MET A 1 -13.02 35.75 -13.52
C MET A 1 -11.94 34.69 -13.45
N GLN A 2 -12.16 33.62 -12.69
CA GLN A 2 -11.14 32.63 -12.38
C GLN A 2 -11.01 31.62 -13.53
N HIS A 3 -9.88 31.61 -14.25
CA HIS A 3 -9.52 30.48 -15.09
C HIS A 3 -9.00 29.35 -14.21
N TYR A 4 -9.88 28.40 -13.88
CA TYR A 4 -9.48 27.14 -13.27
C TYR A 4 -8.70 26.34 -14.31
N GLY A 5 -7.37 26.39 -14.20
CA GLY A 5 -6.48 25.54 -14.97
C GLY A 5 -6.69 24.09 -14.56
N ILE A 6 -7.51 23.37 -15.32
CA ILE A 6 -7.64 21.91 -15.21
C ILE A 6 -6.27 21.34 -15.54
N ALA A 7 -5.54 20.88 -14.52
CA ALA A 7 -4.21 20.33 -14.67
C ALA A 7 -4.25 19.17 -15.66
N ASN A 8 -3.43 19.26 -16.70
CA ASN A 8 -3.37 18.29 -17.78
C ASN A 8 -2.72 16.98 -17.29
N ILE A 9 -3.54 16.01 -16.83
CA ILE A 9 -3.09 14.68 -16.42
C ILE A 9 -2.89 13.74 -17.64
N ALA A 10 -2.87 14.26 -18.88
CA ALA A 10 -2.66 13.45 -20.09
C ALA A 10 -1.19 13.00 -20.32
N TYR A 11 -0.32 13.12 -19.31
CA TYR A 11 1.06 12.63 -19.35
C TYR A 11 1.40 11.80 -18.11
N HIS A 12 0.95 10.55 -18.13
CA HIS A 12 1.81 9.46 -17.66
C HIS A 12 1.56 8.21 -18.50
N SER A 13 2.46 7.97 -19.46
CA SER A 13 2.62 6.64 -20.05
C SER A 13 2.86 5.64 -18.93
N SER A 14 2.14 4.51 -18.98
CA SER A 14 2.38 3.30 -18.18
C SER A 14 2.81 3.56 -16.71
N MET A 15 1.85 3.84 -15.83
CA MET A 15 2.02 3.41 -14.44
C MET A 15 1.86 1.88 -14.38
N ASP A 16 2.87 1.14 -14.85
CA ASP A 16 2.91 -0.31 -14.73
C ASP A 16 3.27 -0.70 -13.29
N PHE A 17 2.25 -0.69 -12.45
CA PHE A 17 2.36 -1.14 -11.08
C PHE A 17 2.51 -2.67 -10.96
N SER A 18 2.42 -3.47 -12.04
CA SER A 18 2.50 -4.95 -11.99
C SER A 18 3.76 -5.44 -11.26
N SER A 19 4.85 -4.67 -11.35
CA SER A 19 6.12 -4.87 -10.65
C SER A 19 6.01 -4.86 -9.10
N PHE A 20 5.04 -4.16 -8.51
CA PHE A 20 4.80 -4.14 -7.06
C PHE A 20 4.05 -5.37 -6.54
N PHE A 21 3.40 -6.14 -7.42
CA PHE A 21 2.48 -7.24 -7.02
C PHE A 21 3.09 -8.64 -7.12
N LEU A 22 4.38 -8.76 -7.43
CA LEU A 22 5.11 -10.03 -7.41
C LEU A 22 5.33 -10.53 -5.98
N SER A 23 4.26 -11.13 -5.43
CA SER A 23 4.24 -12.15 -4.40
C SER A 23 5.27 -12.03 -3.26
N GLN A 24 4.98 -11.18 -2.27
CA GLN A 24 5.46 -11.43 -0.90
C GLN A 24 4.57 -12.49 -0.21
N ASN A 25 4.45 -13.66 -0.83
CA ASN A 25 3.95 -14.88 -0.18
C ASN A 25 5.07 -15.54 0.65
N ASP A 26 5.78 -14.75 1.45
CA ASP A 26 6.74 -15.23 2.42
C ASP A 26 5.96 -15.89 3.58
N THR A 27 5.64 -17.16 3.34
CA THR A 27 5.07 -18.10 4.31
C THR A 27 6.16 -18.52 5.28
N TYR A 28 6.73 -17.55 6.01
CA TYR A 28 7.47 -17.83 7.24
C TYR A 28 6.46 -18.25 8.31
N LEU A 29 6.13 -19.54 8.24
CA LEU A 29 5.55 -20.30 9.34
C LEU A 29 6.56 -20.32 10.49
N HIS A 30 6.61 -19.23 11.25
CA HIS A 30 7.30 -19.18 12.54
C HIS A 30 6.49 -19.96 13.57
N ASP A 31 6.47 -21.28 13.40
CA ASP A 31 6.09 -22.20 14.46
C ASP A 31 7.14 -22.10 15.58
N PHE A 32 6.78 -21.37 16.64
CA PHE A 32 7.57 -21.28 17.87
C PHE A 32 7.17 -22.37 18.88
N SER A 33 6.59 -23.49 18.40
CA SER A 33 6.29 -24.65 19.23
C SER A 33 7.49 -25.60 19.34
N SER A 34 7.86 -25.88 20.59
CA SER A 34 8.82 -26.92 20.98
C SER A 34 10.27 -26.77 20.51
N LEU A 35 11.07 -26.14 21.38
CA LEU A 35 12.41 -26.68 21.64
C LEU A 35 12.46 -27.22 23.07
N ASP A 36 11.99 -28.45 23.25
CA ASP A 36 12.35 -29.27 24.40
C ASP A 36 13.85 -29.52 24.39
N MET A 37 14.60 -28.69 25.13
CA MET A 37 16.01 -28.91 25.43
C MET A 37 16.20 -29.18 26.92
N VAL A 38 15.87 -30.43 27.26
CA VAL A 38 16.69 -31.34 28.08
C VAL A 38 17.64 -30.64 29.08
N ALA A 39 17.27 -30.66 30.36
CA ALA A 39 18.27 -30.55 31.44
C ALA A 39 19.22 -31.75 31.37
N PRO A 40 20.54 -31.59 31.60
CA PRO A 40 21.03 -31.91 32.94
C PRO A 40 22.37 -31.22 33.33
N TYR A 41 22.34 -30.05 33.97
CA TYR A 41 23.57 -29.45 34.56
C TYR A 41 23.38 -28.99 36.01
N ASN A 42 23.34 -30.00 36.88
CA ASN A 42 23.99 -30.08 38.19
C ASN A 42 24.36 -28.75 38.91
N CYS A 43 23.48 -28.28 39.81
CA CYS A 43 23.76 -27.13 40.69
C CYS A 43 24.67 -27.50 41.88
N ILE A 44 25.93 -27.87 41.65
CA ILE A 44 26.95 -27.95 42.72
C ILE A 44 27.60 -26.58 42.90
N GLY A 45 26.90 -25.71 43.65
CA GLY A 45 27.35 -24.38 44.05
C GLY A 45 27.39 -24.24 45.57
N SER A 46 28.15 -25.11 46.25
CA SER A 46 28.34 -25.02 47.71
C SER A 46 29.23 -23.82 48.04
N ILE A 47 28.62 -22.73 48.52
CA ILE A 47 29.34 -21.65 49.20
C ILE A 47 29.15 -21.84 50.71
N THR A 48 29.98 -22.71 51.28
CA THR A 48 30.20 -22.80 52.73
C THR A 48 31.07 -21.64 53.18
N MET A 49 30.51 -20.76 54.00
CA MET A 49 31.25 -19.81 54.84
C MET A 49 30.95 -20.16 56.31
N SER A 50 31.99 -20.41 57.12
CA SER A 50 31.86 -20.91 58.50
C SER A 50 32.62 -20.05 59.52
N SER A 51 31.92 -19.53 60.55
CA SER A 51 32.47 -18.90 61.77
C SER A 51 31.31 -18.37 62.66
N VAL A 52 31.20 -18.56 63.98
CA VAL A 52 31.63 -19.63 64.92
C VAL A 52 30.41 -19.87 65.89
N PRO A 53 30.44 -20.43 67.14
CA PRO A 53 29.21 -20.89 67.79
C PRO A 53 28.63 -19.95 68.88
N ALA A 54 27.30 -19.83 68.89
CA ALA A 54 26.51 -19.59 70.10
C ALA A 54 25.22 -20.42 69.97
N GLY A 55 25.00 -21.32 70.94
CA GLY A 55 23.98 -22.36 70.89
C GLY A 55 22.56 -21.85 71.13
N GLU A 56 22.00 -21.14 70.14
CA GLU A 56 20.57 -20.91 69.89
C GLU A 56 20.43 -19.92 68.71
N ALA A 57 21.16 -18.81 68.78
CA ALA A 57 21.18 -17.76 67.75
C ALA A 57 21.62 -18.25 66.35
N ASN A 58 22.55 -19.21 66.28
CA ASN A 58 22.97 -19.83 65.02
C ASN A 58 21.84 -20.66 64.35
N ILE A 59 20.95 -21.26 65.14
CA ILE A 59 19.83 -22.04 64.62
C ILE A 59 18.73 -21.09 64.13
N GLN A 60 18.38 -20.05 64.90
CA GLN A 60 17.42 -19.02 64.48
C GLN A 60 17.85 -18.29 63.20
N THR A 61 19.13 -17.90 63.09
CA THR A 61 19.64 -17.23 61.87
C THR A 61 19.65 -18.14 60.65
N ARG A 62 19.94 -19.45 60.79
CA ARG A 62 19.81 -20.44 59.71
C ARG A 62 18.34 -20.58 59.26
N ASN A 63 17.42 -20.77 60.21
CA ASN A 63 15.98 -20.89 59.91
C ASN A 63 15.44 -19.65 59.20
N ALA A 64 15.77 -18.44 59.68
CA ALA A 64 15.36 -17.18 59.06
C ALA A 64 15.92 -17.01 57.63
N ASN A 65 17.16 -17.47 57.38
CA ASN A 65 17.76 -17.49 56.06
C ASN A 65 17.07 -18.48 55.12
N ASP A 66 16.72 -19.67 55.58
CA ASP A 66 16.05 -20.67 54.75
C ASP A 66 14.60 -20.30 54.44
N ASP A 67 13.87 -19.70 55.38
CA ASP A 67 12.55 -19.12 55.10
C ASP A 67 12.64 -17.94 54.13
N ARG A 68 13.72 -17.14 54.20
CA ARG A 68 14.00 -16.10 53.19
C ARG A 68 14.32 -16.70 51.83
N LYS A 69 15.01 -17.84 51.74
CA LYS A 69 15.21 -18.59 50.48
C LYS A 69 13.87 -19.11 49.94
N LYS A 70 13.04 -19.76 50.76
CA LYS A 70 11.69 -20.23 50.38
C LYS A 70 10.83 -19.09 49.81
N ARG A 71 10.74 -17.96 50.53
CA ARG A 71 10.03 -16.75 50.06
C ARG A 71 10.57 -16.24 48.72
N ARG A 72 11.90 -16.19 48.54
CA ARG A 72 12.55 -15.80 47.28
C ARG A 72 12.24 -16.77 46.13
N LEU A 73 12.24 -18.08 46.37
CA LEU A 73 11.92 -19.09 45.35
C LEU A 73 10.47 -18.96 44.87
N VAL A 74 9.51 -18.79 45.78
CA VAL A 74 8.10 -18.56 45.42
C VAL A 74 7.93 -17.24 44.64
N SER A 75 8.55 -16.16 45.12
CA SER A 75 8.51 -14.85 44.44
C SER A 75 9.16 -14.88 43.05
N ASN A 76 10.30 -15.55 42.89
CA ASN A 76 10.99 -15.70 41.61
C ASN A 76 10.24 -16.60 40.63
N ARG A 77 9.64 -17.69 41.11
CA ARG A 77 8.75 -18.56 40.30
C ARG A 77 7.59 -17.76 39.74
N GLU A 78 6.94 -16.95 40.58
CA GLU A 78 5.82 -16.10 40.17
C GLU A 78 6.26 -14.94 39.27
N SER A 79 7.41 -14.30 39.52
CA SER A 79 7.91 -13.23 38.65
C SER A 79 8.33 -13.74 37.27
N THR A 80 8.94 -14.93 37.20
CA THR A 80 9.26 -15.64 35.96
C THR A 80 7.99 -16.02 35.20
N ARG A 81 6.98 -16.58 35.87
CA ARG A 81 5.67 -16.88 35.27
C ARG A 81 5.01 -15.62 34.71
N ARG A 82 4.93 -14.54 35.50
CA ARG A 82 4.38 -13.24 35.05
C ARG A 82 5.16 -12.67 33.87
N SER A 83 6.49 -12.81 33.86
CA SER A 83 7.35 -12.37 32.75
C SER A 83 7.03 -13.15 31.46
N ARG A 84 6.93 -14.48 31.53
CA ARG A 84 6.52 -15.33 30.39
C ARG A 84 5.15 -14.94 29.87
N VAL A 85 4.14 -14.80 30.73
CA VAL A 85 2.77 -14.41 30.34
C VAL A 85 2.72 -13.03 29.69
N ARG A 86 3.47 -12.03 30.20
CA ARG A 86 3.56 -10.71 29.57
C ARG A 86 4.23 -10.76 28.19
N LYS A 87 5.30 -11.55 28.05
CA LYS A 87 5.97 -11.73 26.75
C LYS A 87 5.06 -12.42 25.74
N GLN A 88 4.34 -13.47 26.14
CA GLN A 88 3.37 -14.15 25.28
C GLN A 88 2.31 -13.18 24.76
N ARG A 89 1.65 -12.42 25.64
CA ARG A 89 0.67 -11.40 25.23
C ARG A 89 1.21 -10.40 24.23
N ARG A 90 2.46 -9.95 24.36
CA ARG A 90 3.10 -9.06 23.37
C ARG A 90 3.34 -9.74 22.02
N LEU A 91 3.63 -11.03 21.99
CA LEU A 91 3.73 -11.81 20.75
C LEU A 91 2.35 -12.00 20.12
N ASP A 92 1.32 -12.29 20.93
CA ASP A 92 -0.07 -12.45 20.47
C ASP A 92 -0.60 -11.12 19.87
N GLU A 93 -0.41 -10.01 20.58
CA GLU A 93 -0.75 -8.64 20.13
C GLU A 93 -0.07 -8.30 18.79
N LEU A 94 1.25 -8.56 18.68
CA LEU A 94 1.99 -8.29 17.45
C LEU A 94 1.56 -9.21 16.29
N SER A 95 1.26 -10.48 16.57
CA SER A 95 0.79 -11.44 15.57
C SER A 95 -0.60 -11.09 15.05
N SER A 96 -1.51 -10.64 15.91
CA SER A 96 -2.79 -10.05 15.50
C SER A 96 -2.56 -8.85 14.59
N ARG A 97 -1.67 -7.92 14.98
CA ARG A 97 -1.42 -6.72 14.20
C ARG A 97 -0.82 -6.99 12.83
N VAL A 98 0.12 -7.94 12.72
CA VAL A 98 0.66 -8.39 11.43
C VAL A 98 -0.42 -9.02 10.56
N SER A 99 -1.32 -9.81 11.15
CA SER A 99 -2.43 -10.46 10.43
C SER A 99 -3.44 -9.44 9.91
N GLU A 100 -3.82 -8.45 10.73
CA GLU A 100 -4.63 -7.30 10.32
C GLU A 100 -4.01 -6.54 9.15
N LEU A 101 -2.71 -6.20 9.26
CA LEU A 101 -1.99 -5.42 8.24
C LEU A 101 -1.85 -6.18 6.91
N ARG A 102 -1.66 -7.51 6.96
CA ARG A 102 -1.69 -8.37 5.77
C ARG A 102 -3.08 -8.37 5.12
N ALA A 103 -4.14 -8.51 5.92
CA ALA A 103 -5.52 -8.51 5.43
C ALA A 103 -6.00 -7.13 4.93
N THR A 104 -5.51 -6.01 5.48
CA THR A 104 -5.76 -4.68 4.91
C THR A 104 -4.97 -4.47 3.62
N ASN A 105 -3.70 -4.86 3.59
CA ASN A 105 -2.86 -4.76 2.39
C ASN A 105 -3.48 -5.55 1.22
N GLN A 106 -3.84 -6.81 1.41
CA GLN A 106 -4.50 -7.62 0.37
C GLN A 106 -5.78 -6.97 -0.18
N ARG A 107 -6.64 -6.39 0.68
CA ARG A 107 -7.84 -5.67 0.23
C ARG A 107 -7.49 -4.42 -0.59
N LEU A 108 -6.53 -3.62 -0.15
CA LEU A 108 -6.06 -2.44 -0.88
C LEU A 108 -5.43 -2.80 -2.25
N LEU A 109 -4.73 -3.94 -2.35
CA LEU A 109 -4.19 -4.41 -3.64
C LEU A 109 -5.32 -4.80 -4.61
N VAL A 110 -6.40 -5.43 -4.13
CA VAL A 110 -7.58 -5.75 -4.95
C VAL A 110 -8.30 -4.48 -5.42
N GLU A 111 -8.52 -3.52 -4.51
CA GLU A 111 -9.14 -2.23 -4.82
C GLU A 111 -8.32 -1.41 -5.83
N LEU A 112 -6.99 -1.37 -5.65
CA LEU A 112 -6.06 -0.72 -6.58
C LEU A 112 -6.11 -1.35 -7.98
N ASN A 113 -6.09 -2.68 -8.07
CA ASN A 113 -6.21 -3.38 -9.37
C ASN A 113 -7.55 -3.09 -10.06
N HIS A 114 -8.65 -3.01 -9.30
CA HIS A 114 -9.95 -2.61 -9.86
C HIS A 114 -9.93 -1.16 -10.40
N MET A 115 -9.38 -0.21 -9.63
CA MET A 115 -9.23 1.18 -10.09
C MET A 115 -8.35 1.31 -11.34
N ILE A 116 -7.26 0.54 -11.44
CA ILE A 116 -6.40 0.52 -12.64
C ILE A 116 -7.19 0.05 -13.86
N SER A 117 -7.98 -1.03 -13.72
CA SER A 117 -8.85 -1.53 -14.79
C SER A 117 -9.89 -0.49 -15.24
N GLU A 118 -10.59 0.14 -14.29
CA GLU A 118 -11.59 1.16 -14.61
C GLU A 118 -10.97 2.42 -15.23
N HIS A 119 -9.81 2.86 -14.75
CA HIS A 119 -9.06 3.95 -15.37
C HIS A 119 -8.67 3.62 -16.82
N SER A 120 -8.13 2.42 -17.06
CA SER A 120 -7.81 1.96 -18.42
C SER A 120 -9.05 1.86 -19.33
N ARG A 121 -10.23 1.56 -18.77
CA ARG A 121 -11.50 1.59 -19.49
C ARG A 121 -11.90 3.02 -19.87
N ILE A 122 -11.91 3.94 -18.91
CA ILE A 122 -12.26 5.35 -19.10
C ILE A 122 -11.32 6.04 -20.10
N VAL A 123 -10.00 5.78 -20.05
CA VAL A 123 -9.05 6.35 -21.01
C VAL A 123 -9.36 5.93 -22.45
N ARG A 124 -9.75 4.67 -22.66
CA ARG A 124 -10.11 4.14 -23.99
C ARG A 124 -11.41 4.78 -24.50
N GLU A 125 -12.44 4.82 -23.65
CA GLU A 125 -13.73 5.45 -23.97
C GLU A 125 -13.54 6.95 -24.27
N ASN A 126 -12.68 7.65 -23.53
CA ASN A 126 -12.35 9.05 -23.80
C ASN A 126 -11.61 9.24 -25.14
N SER A 127 -10.75 8.30 -25.52
CA SER A 127 -10.08 8.31 -26.84
C SER A 127 -11.09 8.12 -27.97
N GLN A 128 -12.00 7.15 -27.84
CA GLN A 128 -13.05 6.88 -28.83
C GLN A 128 -13.98 8.08 -29.02
N LEU A 129 -14.46 8.68 -27.92
CA LEU A 129 -15.32 9.88 -27.98
C LEU A 129 -14.60 11.09 -28.60
N ARG A 130 -13.27 11.21 -28.45
CA ARG A 130 -12.48 12.26 -29.11
C ARG A 130 -12.33 12.02 -30.61
N GLU A 131 -12.13 10.78 -31.02
CA GLU A 131 -12.08 10.37 -32.42
C GLU A 131 -13.43 10.63 -33.10
N GLU A 132 -14.53 10.13 -32.53
CA GLU A 132 -15.91 10.39 -32.99
C GLU A 132 -16.24 11.89 -33.08
N ALA A 133 -15.85 12.68 -32.08
CA ALA A 133 -16.05 14.14 -32.11
C ALA A 133 -15.26 14.81 -33.25
N SER A 134 -14.02 14.38 -33.50
CA SER A 134 -13.20 14.90 -34.60
C SER A 134 -13.75 14.51 -35.97
N ASP A 135 -14.32 13.30 -36.10
CA ASP A 135 -14.99 12.83 -37.31
C ASP A 135 -16.28 13.59 -37.61
N LEU A 136 -17.07 13.91 -36.58
CA LEU A 136 -18.26 14.74 -36.73
C LEU A 136 -17.90 16.19 -37.08
N GLN A 137 -16.87 16.76 -36.46
CA GLN A 137 -16.37 18.10 -36.82
C GLN A 137 -15.92 18.16 -38.28
N ARG A 138 -15.12 17.17 -38.73
CA ARG A 138 -14.69 17.06 -40.12
C ARG A 138 -15.88 17.01 -41.10
N LYS A 139 -16.87 16.15 -40.84
CA LYS A 139 -18.07 16.04 -41.69
C LYS A 139 -18.89 17.32 -41.75
N LEU A 140 -18.99 18.06 -40.65
CA LEU A 140 -19.65 19.37 -40.63
C LEU A 140 -18.90 20.38 -41.51
N SER A 141 -17.57 20.47 -41.37
CA SER A 141 -16.76 21.37 -42.22
C SER A 141 -16.76 20.97 -43.70
N GLU A 142 -16.83 19.67 -44.02
CA GLU A 142 -17.02 19.19 -45.41
C GLU A 142 -18.36 19.70 -45.97
N MET A 143 -19.46 19.58 -45.22
CA MET A 143 -20.78 20.08 -45.64
C MET A 143 -20.84 21.62 -45.79
N GLU A 144 -20.19 22.37 -44.90
CA GLU A 144 -20.10 23.85 -44.98
C GLU A 144 -19.34 24.32 -46.24
N VAL A 145 -18.40 23.52 -46.76
CA VAL A 145 -17.64 23.84 -47.98
C VAL A 145 -18.46 23.54 -49.25
N GLU A 146 -19.19 22.43 -49.29
CA GLU A 146 -20.08 22.08 -50.41
C GLU A 146 -21.19 23.12 -50.61
N GLU A 147 -21.75 23.67 -49.52
CA GLU A 147 -22.77 24.74 -49.59
C GLU A 147 -22.19 26.05 -50.19
N ALA A 148 -20.89 26.30 -50.01
CA ALA A 148 -20.21 27.46 -50.58
C ALA A 148 -19.87 27.31 -52.07
N GLU A 149 -19.56 26.10 -52.56
CA GLU A 149 -19.22 25.88 -53.98
C GLU A 149 -20.47 25.92 -54.89
N VAL A 150 -21.61 25.39 -54.42
CA VAL A 150 -22.89 25.44 -55.14
C VAL A 150 -23.38 26.89 -55.37
N ALA A 151 -22.96 27.84 -54.52
CA ALA A 151 -23.36 29.25 -54.64
C ALA A 151 -22.62 30.03 -55.74
N ALA A 152 -21.57 29.47 -56.37
CA ALA A 152 -20.65 30.24 -57.21
C ALA A 152 -20.24 29.60 -58.56
N PRO A 153 -21.21 29.28 -59.46
CA PRO A 153 -20.92 29.50 -60.87
C PRO A 153 -22.13 30.00 -61.69
N THR A 154 -22.51 31.27 -61.58
CA THR A 154 -23.20 31.99 -62.67
C THR A 154 -22.91 33.49 -62.57
N LEU A 155 -21.99 33.98 -63.39
CA LEU A 155 -21.92 35.33 -64.00
C LEU A 155 -20.49 35.55 -64.52
N LEU A 156 -20.30 35.53 -65.85
CA LEU A 156 -19.39 36.40 -66.61
C LEU A 156 -19.37 35.98 -68.09
N GLN A 157 -20.21 36.62 -68.91
CA GLN A 157 -19.93 36.87 -70.34
C GLN A 157 -20.95 37.85 -70.95
N SER A 158 -20.77 39.14 -70.67
CA SER A 158 -21.32 40.20 -71.51
C SER A 158 -20.60 41.52 -71.23
N ASP A 159 -19.48 41.76 -71.91
CA ASP A 159 -18.91 43.10 -72.00
C ASP A 159 -18.45 43.42 -73.43
N THR A 160 -19.25 44.30 -74.04
CA THR A 160 -18.84 45.52 -74.77
C THR A 160 -17.90 45.39 -75.99
N VAL A 161 -18.49 45.18 -77.17
CA VAL A 161 -17.85 45.51 -78.45
C VAL A 161 -17.96 47.01 -78.72
N ALA A 162 -16.80 47.63 -78.93
CA ALA A 162 -16.56 49.05 -79.15
C ALA A 162 -17.50 49.74 -80.15
N ALA A 163 -18.03 50.90 -79.76
CA ALA A 163 -18.62 51.86 -80.69
C ALA A 163 -17.51 52.52 -81.54
N GLY A 164 -17.47 52.19 -82.83
CA GLY A 164 -16.55 52.80 -83.80
C GLY A 164 -16.86 54.28 -84.02
N LYS A 165 -15.82 55.11 -83.95
CA LYS A 165 -15.89 56.55 -84.19
C LYS A 165 -15.75 56.82 -85.69
N ILE A 166 -16.71 57.54 -86.28
CA ILE A 166 -16.72 57.93 -87.69
C ILE A 166 -16.30 59.40 -87.77
N ASP A 167 -15.23 59.69 -88.51
CA ASP A 167 -14.83 61.03 -88.92
C ASP A 167 -14.47 61.00 -90.42
N LEU A 168 -15.32 61.65 -91.23
CA LEU A 168 -15.17 62.12 -92.63
C LEU A 168 -14.60 61.16 -93.69
#